data_AF-A0A0G0I7D3-F1
#
_entry.id   AF-A0A0G0I7D3-F1
#
_cell.length_a   1.000
_cell.length_b   1.000
_cell.length_c   1.000
_cell.angle_alpha   90.00
_cell.angle_beta   90.00
_cell.angle_gamma   90.00
#
_symmetry.space_group_name_H-M   'P 1'
#
loop_
_entity.id
_entity.type
_entity.pdbx_description
1 polymer ?
#
loop_
_entity_poly.entity_id
_entity_poly.type
_entity_poly.pdbx_seq_one_letter_code
_entity_poly.pdbx_strand_id
1 'polypeptide(L)'
;MDTIPPVFWMIIVSVLTIMVCLILYYVAMLIKETKTTVADARDTMKQATKMLQQLELIVNDVQSSVSTIRGTVEEVNQSILAPIRKIAGGILTAVQLIDNAVSGAGFNITQFNGAAVPIGAGLEATALRVTVATDSTGVLSVDDNGGILTVDGTVTANLSATDNAVLDAIEVDTTTIAGAVSGTEMQVDVV
;
A
#
# COMPACT_ATOMS: atom_id res chain seq x y z
N MET A 1 -22.06 107.93 41.88
CA MET A 1 -22.73 106.66 41.58
C MET A 1 -23.36 106.85 40.22
N ASP A 2 -22.61 106.58 39.15
CA ASP A 2 -23.05 106.86 37.78
C ASP A 2 -24.19 105.90 37.41
N THR A 3 -25.42 106.39 37.56
CA THR A 3 -26.62 105.67 37.16
C THR A 3 -26.74 105.77 35.65
N ILE A 4 -26.56 104.63 34.99
CA ILE A 4 -26.71 104.50 33.53
C ILE A 4 -28.12 104.97 33.11
N PRO A 5 -28.26 105.87 32.11
CA PRO A 5 -29.56 106.39 31.69
C PRO A 5 -30.55 105.26 31.30
N PRO A 6 -31.85 105.37 31.62
CA PRO A 6 -32.85 104.31 31.43
C PRO A 6 -32.94 103.74 29.99
N VAL A 7 -32.65 104.56 28.98
CA VAL A 7 -32.64 104.15 27.58
C VAL A 7 -31.59 103.06 27.31
N PHE A 8 -30.43 103.10 27.95
CA PHE A 8 -29.40 102.06 27.79
C PHE A 8 -29.81 100.73 28.44
N TRP A 9 -30.52 100.76 29.57
CA TRP A 9 -31.09 99.56 30.19
C TRP A 9 -32.12 98.87 29.28
N MET A 10 -32.96 99.64 28.58
CA MET A 10 -33.92 99.10 27.62
C MET A 10 -33.24 98.43 26.42
N ILE A 11 -32.14 99.02 25.91
CA ILE A 11 -31.34 98.43 24.82
C ILE A 11 -30.66 97.13 25.29
N ILE A 12 -30.04 97.13 26.47
CA ILE A 12 -29.38 95.94 27.04
C ILE A 12 -30.37 94.79 27.21
N VAL A 13 -31.56 95.05 27.78
CA VAL A 13 -32.60 94.03 27.96
C VAL A 13 -33.12 93.52 26.61
N SER A 14 -33.27 94.38 25.61
CA SER A 14 -33.67 93.98 24.25
C SER A 14 -32.64 93.07 23.59
N VAL A 15 -31.35 93.45 23.63
CA VAL A 15 -30.24 92.65 23.08
C VAL A 15 -30.16 91.30 23.80
N LEU A 16 -30.29 91.29 25.13
CA LEU A 16 -30.23 90.06 25.92
C LEU A 16 -31.44 89.15 25.65
N THR A 17 -32.64 89.72 25.45
CA THR A 17 -33.85 88.96 25.08
C THR A 17 -33.73 88.35 23.69
N ILE A 18 -33.22 89.11 22.70
CA ILE A 18 -32.98 88.61 21.34
C ILE A 18 -31.92 87.50 21.35
N MET A 19 -30.82 87.69 22.09
CA MET A 19 -29.77 86.68 22.24
C MET A 19 -30.32 85.38 22.86
N VAL A 20 -31.09 85.48 23.95
CA VAL A 20 -31.74 84.32 24.58
C VAL A 20 -32.72 83.64 23.61
N CYS A 21 -33.48 84.41 22.84
CA CYS A 21 -34.41 83.88 21.86
C CYS A 21 -33.69 83.10 20.73
N LEU A 22 -32.57 83.62 20.21
CA LEU A 22 -31.75 82.93 19.23
C LEU A 22 -31.16 81.62 19.78
N ILE A 23 -30.65 81.63 21.03
CA ILE A 23 -30.13 80.42 21.68
C ILE A 23 -31.22 79.35 21.80
N LEU A 24 -32.43 79.73 22.25
CA LEU A 24 -33.55 78.79 22.36
C LEU A 24 -33.99 78.25 20.99
N TYR A 25 -33.96 79.06 19.94
CA TYR A 25 -34.24 78.60 18.57
C TYR A 25 -33.22 77.55 18.12
N TYR A 26 -31.92 77.81 18.28
CA TYR A 26 -30.87 76.85 17.93
C TYR A 26 -30.99 75.55 18.73
N VAL A 27 -31.24 75.62 20.04
CA VAL A 27 -31.45 74.44 20.89
C VAL A 27 -32.68 73.65 20.44
N ALA A 28 -33.79 74.31 20.13
CA ALA A 28 -35.00 73.65 19.64
C ALA A 28 -34.78 72.95 18.28
N MET A 29 -34.05 73.60 17.37
CA MET A 29 -33.69 73.03 16.07
C MET A 29 -32.78 71.81 16.23
N LEU A 30 -31.80 71.89 17.12
CA LEU A 30 -30.87 70.79 17.43
C LEU A 30 -31.59 69.60 18.08
N ILE A 31 -32.57 69.87 18.96
CA ILE A 31 -33.46 68.83 19.53
C ILE A 31 -34.32 68.19 18.43
N LYS A 32 -34.79 68.95 17.43
CA LYS A 32 -35.59 68.41 16.34
C LYS A 32 -34.76 67.51 15.43
N GLU A 33 -33.55 67.94 15.03
CA GLU A 33 -32.65 67.15 14.19
C GLU A 33 -32.19 65.87 14.90
N THR A 34 -31.82 65.95 16.18
CA THR A 34 -31.46 64.76 16.98
C THR A 34 -32.62 63.77 17.13
N LYS A 35 -33.85 64.24 17.31
CA LYS A 35 -35.03 63.35 17.37
C LYS A 35 -35.22 62.56 16.07
N THR A 36 -35.04 63.18 14.92
CA THR A 36 -35.13 62.51 13.63
C THR A 36 -34.00 61.48 13.47
N THR A 37 -32.75 61.86 13.75
CA THR A 37 -31.61 60.92 13.69
C THR A 37 -31.77 59.73 14.63
N VAL A 38 -32.31 59.93 15.84
CA VAL A 38 -32.59 58.85 16.78
C VAL A 38 -33.73 57.95 16.27
N ALA A 39 -34.73 58.48 15.59
CA ALA A 39 -35.78 57.67 14.96
C ALA A 39 -35.20 56.75 13.87
N ASP A 40 -34.37 57.28 12.98
CA ASP A 40 -33.71 56.50 11.92
C ASP A 40 -32.75 55.45 12.50
N ALA A 41 -32.03 55.79 13.58
CA ALA A 41 -31.20 54.85 14.32
C ALA A 41 -32.02 53.71 14.95
N ARG A 42 -33.22 53.99 15.49
CA ARG A 42 -34.11 52.96 16.03
C ARG A 42 -34.58 51.99 14.96
N ASP A 43 -34.92 52.48 13.77
CA ASP A 43 -35.37 51.61 12.69
C ASP A 43 -34.21 50.77 12.12
N THR A 44 -33.00 51.34 12.05
CA THR A 44 -31.77 50.60 11.72
C THR A 44 -31.50 49.50 12.76
N MET A 45 -31.64 49.80 14.05
CA MET A 45 -31.47 48.82 15.12
C MET A 45 -32.50 47.68 15.03
N LYS A 46 -33.77 47.97 14.68
CA LYS A 46 -34.77 46.91 14.45
C LYS A 46 -34.39 45.99 13.29
N GLN A 47 -33.85 46.54 12.21
CA GLN A 47 -33.36 45.75 11.08
C GLN A 47 -32.17 44.88 11.49
N ALA A 48 -31.23 45.44 12.27
CA ALA A 48 -30.11 44.69 12.82
C ALA A 48 -30.59 43.54 13.74
N THR A 49 -31.61 43.74 14.57
CA THR A 49 -32.18 42.65 15.40
C THR A 49 -32.76 41.52 14.55
N LYS A 50 -33.51 41.83 13.48
CA LYS A 50 -34.02 40.81 12.56
C LYS A 50 -32.90 40.04 11.87
N MET A 51 -31.84 40.74 11.48
CA MET A 51 -30.65 40.12 10.90
C MET A 51 -29.96 39.20 11.91
N LEU A 52 -29.81 39.61 13.17
CA LEU A 52 -29.24 38.77 14.23
C LEU A 52 -30.06 37.49 14.46
N GLN A 53 -31.39 37.58 14.41
CA GLN A 53 -32.26 36.40 14.49
C GLN A 53 -32.05 35.44 13.32
N GLN A 54 -31.87 35.95 12.11
CA GLN A 54 -31.56 35.11 10.94
C GLN A 54 -30.17 34.47 11.07
N LEU A 55 -29.18 35.21 11.58
CA LEU A 55 -27.85 34.68 11.83
C LEU A 55 -27.86 33.55 12.87
N GLU A 56 -28.68 33.64 13.90
CA GLU A 56 -28.84 32.57 14.89
C GLU A 56 -29.37 31.27 14.27
N LEU A 57 -30.38 31.38 13.39
CA LEU A 57 -30.90 30.22 12.65
C LEU A 57 -29.83 29.61 11.73
N ILE A 58 -29.08 30.44 11.01
CA ILE A 58 -27.98 29.98 10.14
C ILE A 58 -26.90 29.26 10.96
N VAL A 59 -26.52 29.81 12.12
CA VAL A 59 -25.53 29.18 13.00
C VAL A 59 -26.01 27.82 13.49
N ASN A 60 -27.29 27.70 13.84
CA ASN A 60 -27.88 26.41 14.23
C ASN A 60 -27.89 25.40 13.07
N ASP A 61 -28.25 25.81 11.86
CA ASP A 61 -28.24 24.95 10.67
C ASP A 61 -26.81 24.49 10.31
N VAL A 62 -25.83 25.40 10.42
CA VAL A 62 -24.41 25.08 10.24
C VAL A 62 -23.94 24.09 11.31
N GLN A 63 -24.33 24.28 12.58
CA GLN A 63 -23.99 23.36 13.66
C GLN A 63 -24.57 21.96 13.42
N SER A 64 -25.83 21.88 12.95
CA SER A 64 -26.47 20.62 12.57
C SER A 64 -25.73 19.95 11.40
N SER A 65 -25.43 20.72 10.35
CA SER A 65 -24.69 20.24 9.17
C SER A 65 -23.31 19.69 9.54
N VAL A 66 -22.57 20.41 10.39
CA VAL A 66 -21.25 19.98 10.89
C VAL A 66 -21.38 18.69 11.71
N SER A 67 -22.43 18.55 12.52
CA SER A 67 -22.66 17.32 13.27
C SER A 67 -22.93 16.13 12.35
N THR A 68 -23.71 16.30 11.29
CA THR A 68 -23.94 15.25 10.29
C THR A 68 -22.64 14.89 9.56
N ILE A 69 -21.88 15.88 9.09
CA ILE A 69 -20.59 15.67 8.42
C ILE A 69 -19.63 14.90 9.34
N ARG A 70 -19.55 15.27 10.62
CA ARG A 70 -18.70 14.58 11.58
C ARG A 70 -19.10 13.10 11.71
N GLY A 71 -20.40 12.81 11.81
CA GLY A 71 -20.91 11.44 11.82
C GLY A 71 -20.51 10.67 10.56
N THR A 72 -20.69 11.26 9.38
CA THR A 72 -20.27 10.63 8.11
C THR A 72 -18.75 10.41 8.05
N VAL A 73 -17.93 11.34 8.53
CA VAL A 73 -16.47 11.19 8.56
C VAL A 73 -16.05 10.07 9.52
N GLU A 74 -16.69 9.97 10.69
CA GLU A 74 -16.45 8.89 11.64
C GLU A 74 -16.84 7.53 11.04
N GLU A 75 -17.98 7.45 10.35
CA GLU A 75 -18.43 6.25 9.63
C GLU A 75 -17.47 5.87 8.48
N VAL A 76 -17.04 6.83 7.65
CA VAL A 76 -16.04 6.58 6.59
C VAL A 76 -14.73 6.06 7.19
N ASN A 77 -14.27 6.62 8.30
CA ASN A 77 -13.03 6.17 8.94
C ASN A 77 -13.14 4.73 9.46
N GLN A 78 -14.25 4.38 10.11
CA GLN A 78 -14.43 3.06 10.72
C GLN A 78 -14.85 1.98 9.71
N SER A 79 -15.79 2.29 8.82
CA SER A 79 -16.39 1.32 7.89
C SER A 79 -15.61 1.15 6.59
N ILE A 80 -14.82 2.15 6.19
CA ILE A 80 -14.09 2.13 4.92
C ILE A 80 -12.58 2.13 5.18
N LEU A 81 -12.06 3.16 5.84
CA LEU A 81 -10.62 3.40 5.91
C LEU A 81 -9.88 2.38 6.77
N ALA A 82 -10.44 1.99 7.92
CA ALA A 82 -9.84 1.00 8.81
C ALA A 82 -9.77 -0.41 8.16
N PRO A 83 -10.82 -0.95 7.53
CA PRO A 83 -10.74 -2.19 6.75
C PRO A 83 -9.71 -2.14 5.62
N ILE A 84 -9.67 -1.04 4.84
CA ILE A 84 -8.68 -0.89 3.75
C ILE A 84 -7.25 -1.00 4.28
N ARG A 85 -6.94 -0.37 5.42
CA ARG A 85 -5.60 -0.49 6.04
C ARG A 85 -5.27 -1.92 6.43
N LYS A 86 -6.22 -2.67 6.98
CA LYS A 86 -6.05 -4.09 7.31
C LYS A 86 -5.81 -4.94 6.06
N ILE A 87 -6.63 -4.72 5.03
CA ILE A 87 -6.51 -5.43 3.74
C ILE A 87 -5.16 -5.12 3.09
N ALA A 88 -4.76 -3.85 3.03
CA ALA A 88 -3.47 -3.44 2.47
C ALA A 88 -2.29 -4.08 3.22
N GLY A 89 -2.35 -4.14 4.55
CA GLY A 89 -1.34 -4.85 5.35
C GLY A 89 -1.29 -6.35 5.05
N GLY A 90 -2.45 -7.00 4.93
CA GLY A 90 -2.54 -8.43 4.58
C GLY A 90 -2.01 -8.73 3.18
N ILE A 91 -2.35 -7.90 2.19
CA ILE A 91 -1.86 -8.02 0.81
C ILE A 91 -0.35 -7.82 0.78
N LEU A 92 0.20 -6.81 1.46
CA LEU A 92 1.64 -6.58 1.51
C LEU A 92 2.38 -7.82 2.04
N THR A 93 1.91 -8.39 3.16
CA THR A 93 2.49 -9.62 3.72
C THR A 93 2.38 -10.79 2.75
N ALA A 94 1.20 -11.02 2.15
CA ALA A 94 0.99 -12.12 1.21
C ALA A 94 1.88 -11.98 -0.04
N VAL A 95 2.01 -10.77 -0.58
CA VAL A 95 2.85 -10.47 -1.74
C VAL A 95 4.32 -10.61 -1.38
N GLN A 96 4.76 -10.17 -0.19
CA GLN A 96 6.14 -10.40 0.28
C GLN A 96 6.45 -11.89 0.45
N LEU A 97 5.50 -12.69 0.94
CA LEU A 97 5.68 -14.14 1.03
C LEU A 97 5.83 -14.77 -0.37
N ILE A 98 5.05 -14.32 -1.34
CA ILE A 98 5.17 -14.74 -2.74
C ILE A 98 6.51 -14.29 -3.33
N ASP A 99 6.88 -13.02 -3.13
CA ASP A 99 8.13 -12.44 -3.62
C ASP A 99 9.35 -13.16 -3.03
N ASN A 100 9.37 -13.40 -1.73
CA ASN A 100 10.42 -14.18 -1.06
C ASN A 100 10.48 -15.64 -1.53
N ALA A 101 9.35 -16.22 -1.95
CA ALA A 101 9.32 -17.57 -2.53
C ALA A 101 9.83 -17.61 -3.98
N VAL A 102 9.92 -16.46 -4.66
CA VAL A 102 10.26 -16.34 -6.10
C VAL A 102 11.61 -15.62 -6.34
N SER A 103 12.06 -14.78 -5.42
CA SER A 103 13.24 -13.91 -5.55
C SER A 103 14.54 -14.70 -5.36
N GLY A 104 15.08 -15.23 -6.47
CA GLY A 104 16.53 -15.46 -6.59
C GLY A 104 16.96 -16.62 -7.49
N ALA A 105 16.12 -17.66 -7.65
CA ALA A 105 16.48 -18.85 -8.44
C ALA A 105 15.28 -19.61 -9.05
N GLY A 106 14.08 -19.03 -9.04
CA GLY A 106 12.82 -19.72 -9.37
C GLY A 106 12.04 -20.16 -8.12
N PHE A 107 10.93 -20.87 -8.33
CA PHE A 107 10.01 -21.29 -7.27
C PHE A 107 10.70 -22.36 -6.40
N ASN A 108 11.18 -22.00 -5.20
CA ASN A 108 11.76 -22.94 -4.26
C ASN A 108 10.66 -23.72 -3.53
N ILE A 109 10.12 -24.77 -4.17
CA ILE A 109 9.19 -25.72 -3.53
C ILE A 109 9.97 -26.57 -2.54
N THR A 110 10.37 -25.99 -1.41
CA THR A 110 10.72 -26.80 -0.24
C THR A 110 9.49 -27.47 0.36
N GLN A 111 8.28 -27.01 -0.02
CA GLN A 111 7.01 -27.58 0.40
C GLN A 111 5.94 -27.52 -0.71
N PHE A 112 5.37 -28.67 -1.10
CA PHE A 112 4.17 -28.76 -1.93
C PHE A 112 3.04 -29.29 -1.05
N ASN A 113 1.92 -28.57 -0.96
CA ASN A 113 0.78 -28.94 -0.11
C ASN A 113 1.14 -29.15 1.38
N GLY A 114 2.07 -28.36 1.94
CA GLY A 114 2.48 -28.43 3.35
C GLY A 114 3.38 -29.61 3.73
N ALA A 115 3.70 -30.49 2.79
CA ALA A 115 4.70 -31.53 2.97
C ALA A 115 6.08 -30.99 2.58
N ALA A 116 7.08 -31.15 3.46
CA ALA A 116 8.46 -30.90 3.10
C ALA A 116 8.82 -31.77 1.88
N VAL A 117 9.10 -31.14 0.74
CA VAL A 117 9.68 -31.82 -0.41
C VAL A 117 11.15 -32.00 -0.05
N PRO A 118 11.64 -33.24 0.18
CA PRO A 118 13.03 -33.48 0.50
C PRO A 118 13.85 -33.19 -0.76
N ILE A 119 14.22 -31.93 -0.97
CA ILE A 119 15.34 -31.58 -1.83
C ILE A 119 16.59 -32.05 -1.06
N GLY A 120 17.10 -33.22 -1.43
CA GLY A 120 17.97 -34.08 -0.60
C GLY A 120 19.11 -33.40 0.17
N ALA A 121 19.57 -34.08 1.23
CA ALA A 121 20.59 -33.61 2.18
C ALA A 121 22.05 -33.66 1.62
N GLY A 122 22.29 -33.10 0.44
CA GLY A 122 23.62 -33.10 -0.21
C GLY A 122 24.47 -31.85 0.10
N LEU A 123 25.80 -32.05 0.19
CA LEU A 123 26.80 -31.05 0.60
C LEU A 123 27.24 -30.10 -0.54
N GLU A 124 27.06 -30.49 -1.80
CA GLU A 124 27.53 -29.74 -2.98
C GLU A 124 26.64 -28.52 -3.27
N ALA A 125 27.25 -27.34 -3.31
CA ALA A 125 26.59 -26.09 -3.70
C ALA A 125 26.27 -26.13 -5.21
N THR A 126 25.07 -25.68 -5.59
CA THR A 126 24.57 -25.52 -6.99
C THR A 126 24.10 -26.75 -7.76
N ALA A 127 24.20 -27.97 -7.20
CA ALA A 127 23.62 -29.16 -7.84
C ALA A 127 22.08 -29.21 -7.72
N LEU A 128 21.38 -29.40 -8.84
CA LEU A 128 19.94 -29.67 -8.85
C LEU A 128 19.70 -31.10 -8.34
N ARG A 129 19.00 -31.25 -7.21
CA ARG A 129 18.72 -32.56 -6.60
C ARG A 129 17.34 -33.04 -7.00
N VAL A 130 17.30 -34.14 -7.76
CA VAL A 130 16.06 -34.87 -8.08
C VAL A 130 15.94 -36.05 -7.11
N THR A 131 14.94 -36.01 -6.24
CA THR A 131 14.63 -37.14 -5.35
C THR A 131 13.72 -38.11 -6.09
N VAL A 132 14.21 -39.31 -6.37
CA VAL A 132 13.41 -40.40 -6.94
C VAL A 132 12.60 -41.04 -5.82
N ALA A 133 11.29 -41.21 -6.01
CA ALA A 133 10.41 -41.79 -5.00
C ALA A 133 10.82 -43.24 -4.68
N THR A 134 10.84 -43.60 -3.39
CA THR A 134 11.26 -44.94 -2.91
C THR A 134 10.25 -46.04 -3.24
N ASP A 135 9.05 -45.68 -3.66
CA ASP A 135 7.98 -46.56 -4.14
C ASP A 135 7.83 -46.52 -5.68
N SER A 136 8.74 -45.86 -6.39
CA SER A 136 8.76 -45.89 -7.85
C SER A 136 8.99 -47.31 -8.37
N THR A 137 8.55 -47.58 -9.60
CA THR A 137 8.72 -48.86 -10.32
C THR A 137 10.18 -49.24 -10.59
N GLY A 138 11.15 -48.51 -10.02
CA GLY A 138 12.58 -48.79 -10.13
C GLY A 138 13.22 -48.33 -11.43
N VAL A 139 12.47 -47.66 -12.32
CA VAL A 139 13.01 -47.12 -13.58
C VAL A 139 13.06 -45.60 -13.57
N LEU A 140 14.22 -45.06 -13.90
CA LEU A 140 14.41 -43.66 -14.25
C LEU A 140 14.84 -43.62 -15.71
N SER A 141 13.98 -43.10 -16.59
CA SER A 141 14.39 -42.86 -17.98
C SER A 141 15.19 -41.56 -18.04
N VAL A 142 16.33 -41.60 -18.73
CA VAL A 142 17.19 -40.45 -18.97
C VAL A 142 17.36 -40.35 -20.48
N ASP A 143 16.90 -39.24 -21.07
CA ASP A 143 17.20 -38.88 -22.45
C ASP A 143 18.37 -37.90 -22.43
N ASP A 144 19.53 -38.36 -22.88
CA ASP A 144 20.73 -37.53 -22.99
C ASP A 144 20.83 -36.83 -24.35
N ASN A 145 19.88 -37.03 -25.26
CA ASN A 145 19.90 -36.56 -26.64
C ASN A 145 21.23 -36.88 -27.36
N GLY A 146 21.81 -38.05 -27.08
CA GLY A 146 23.10 -38.49 -27.60
C GLY A 146 24.33 -37.93 -26.86
N GLY A 147 24.12 -37.34 -25.68
CA GLY A 147 25.17 -36.86 -24.78
C GLY A 147 25.85 -37.98 -23.99
N ILE A 148 26.61 -37.59 -22.95
CA ILE A 148 27.26 -38.54 -22.03
C ILE A 148 26.58 -38.47 -20.67
N LEU A 149 26.08 -39.61 -20.20
CA LEU A 149 25.73 -39.80 -18.80
C LEU A 149 26.94 -40.35 -18.02
N THR A 150 27.49 -39.55 -17.10
CA THR A 150 28.62 -39.96 -16.25
C THR A 150 28.13 -40.54 -14.93
N VAL A 151 28.69 -41.68 -14.52
CA VAL A 151 28.41 -42.33 -13.23
C VAL A 151 29.75 -42.56 -12.53
N ASP A 152 29.90 -42.07 -11.30
CA ASP A 152 31.13 -42.20 -10.50
C ASP A 152 31.33 -43.62 -9.92
N GLY A 153 30.26 -44.43 -9.97
CA GLY A 153 30.26 -45.82 -9.51
C GLY A 153 30.15 -46.85 -10.63
N THR A 154 29.98 -48.11 -10.23
CA THR A 154 29.76 -49.23 -11.15
C THR A 154 28.39 -49.13 -11.82
N VAL A 155 28.39 -49.24 -13.15
CA VAL A 155 27.16 -49.42 -13.93
C VAL A 155 26.96 -50.91 -14.20
N THR A 156 25.86 -51.48 -13.74
CA THR A 156 25.41 -52.80 -14.18
C THR A 156 24.64 -52.63 -15.48
N ALA A 157 25.30 -52.93 -16.60
CA ALA A 157 24.63 -52.92 -17.90
C ALA A 157 23.77 -54.18 -18.06
N ASN A 158 22.50 -54.01 -18.41
CA ASN A 158 21.69 -55.11 -18.92
C ASN A 158 22.03 -55.30 -20.41
N LEU A 159 23.08 -56.07 -20.66
CA LEU A 159 23.52 -56.41 -22.01
C LEU A 159 22.46 -57.27 -22.70
N SER A 160 22.22 -56.99 -23.97
CA SER A 160 21.23 -57.75 -24.74
C SER A 160 21.71 -59.20 -24.96
N ALA A 161 20.82 -60.08 -25.39
CA ALA A 161 21.19 -61.46 -25.74
C ALA A 161 22.28 -61.50 -26.83
N THR A 162 22.29 -60.53 -27.75
CA THR A 162 23.30 -60.43 -28.81
C THR A 162 24.68 -60.11 -28.23
N ASP A 163 24.77 -59.16 -27.30
CA ASP A 163 26.04 -58.78 -26.69
C ASP A 163 26.61 -59.93 -25.84
N ASN A 164 25.75 -60.63 -25.08
CA ASN A 164 26.16 -61.79 -24.30
C ASN A 164 26.70 -62.91 -25.21
N ALA A 165 26.03 -63.21 -26.32
CA ALA A 165 26.50 -64.23 -27.26
C ALA A 165 27.86 -63.87 -27.90
N VAL A 166 28.11 -62.58 -28.16
CA VAL A 166 29.41 -62.12 -28.65
C VAL A 166 30.49 -62.30 -27.59
N LEU A 167 30.20 -61.97 -26.32
CA LEU A 167 31.14 -62.18 -25.22
C LEU A 167 31.46 -63.68 -25.02
N ASP A 168 30.45 -64.55 -25.07
CA ASP A 168 30.63 -66.00 -24.99
C ASP A 168 31.55 -66.51 -26.11
N ALA A 169 31.37 -66.01 -27.34
CA ALA A 169 32.22 -66.38 -28.47
C ALA A 169 33.68 -65.93 -28.28
N ILE A 170 33.89 -64.71 -27.79
CA ILE A 170 35.23 -64.20 -27.48
C ILE A 170 35.90 -65.03 -26.39
N GLU A 171 35.16 -65.44 -25.35
CA GLU A 171 35.67 -66.32 -24.30
C GLU A 171 36.12 -67.68 -24.85
N VAL A 172 35.33 -68.26 -25.75
CA VAL A 172 35.66 -69.53 -26.42
C VAL A 172 36.92 -69.40 -27.28
N ASP A 173 37.01 -68.35 -28.10
CA ASP A 173 38.15 -68.13 -29.00
C ASP A 173 39.44 -67.89 -28.20
N THR A 174 39.38 -67.05 -27.16
CA THR A 174 40.54 -66.75 -26.31
C THR A 174 41.00 -67.98 -25.54
N THR A 175 40.09 -68.83 -25.07
CA THR A 175 40.42 -70.13 -24.46
C THR A 175 41.09 -71.08 -25.45
N THR A 176 40.59 -71.12 -26.69
CA THR A 176 41.15 -71.97 -27.75
C THR A 176 42.57 -71.57 -28.10
N ILE A 177 42.81 -70.26 -28.28
CA ILE A 177 44.14 -69.70 -28.54
C ILE A 177 45.07 -69.97 -27.35
N ALA A 178 44.61 -69.76 -26.12
CA ALA A 178 45.38 -70.07 -24.91
C ALA A 178 45.80 -71.54 -24.89
N GLY A 179 44.90 -72.46 -25.25
CA GLY A 179 45.22 -73.89 -25.38
C GLY A 179 46.27 -74.18 -26.45
N ALA A 180 46.14 -73.55 -27.63
CA ALA A 180 47.08 -73.72 -28.74
C ALA A 180 48.50 -73.20 -28.43
N VAL A 181 48.62 -72.14 -27.62
CA VAL A 181 49.89 -71.48 -27.26
C VAL A 181 50.48 -71.99 -25.95
N SER A 182 49.67 -72.56 -25.05
CA SER A 182 50.12 -73.17 -23.78
C SER A 182 50.89 -74.48 -23.97
N GLY A 183 50.77 -75.11 -25.15
CA GLY A 183 51.72 -76.14 -25.57
C GLY A 183 53.14 -75.57 -25.62
N THR A 184 54.16 -76.35 -25.23
CA THR A 184 55.56 -75.89 -25.10
C THR A 184 56.10 -75.15 -26.33
N GLU A 185 55.52 -75.36 -27.51
CA GLU A 185 55.82 -74.61 -28.74
C GLU A 185 54.54 -74.41 -29.57
N MET A 186 54.35 -73.22 -30.15
CA MET A 186 53.32 -72.97 -31.17
C MET A 186 53.74 -73.69 -32.46
N GLN A 187 52.92 -74.63 -32.94
CA GLN A 187 53.18 -75.28 -34.23
C GLN A 187 52.91 -74.28 -35.36
N VAL A 188 53.96 -73.67 -35.88
CA VAL A 188 53.91 -72.95 -37.16
C VAL A 188 54.18 -73.99 -38.24
N ASP A 189 53.15 -74.32 -39.01
CA ASP A 189 53.32 -75.13 -40.22
C ASP A 189 54.20 -74.33 -41.20
N VAL A 190 55.44 -74.78 -41.40
CA VAL A 190 56.35 -74.17 -42.37
C VAL A 190 56.32 -75.05 -43.61
N VAL A 191 55.48 -74.64 -44.58
CA VAL A 191 55.45 -75.19 -45.94
C VAL A 191 56.68 -74.79 -46.75
#